data_AF-A0A377NDH2-F1
#
_entry.id   AF-A0A377NDH2-F1
#
_cell.length_a   1.000
_cell.length_b   1.000
_cell.length_c   1.000
_cell.angle_alpha   90.00
_cell.angle_beta   90.00
_cell.angle_gamma   90.00
#
_symmetry.space_group_name_H-M   'P 1'
#
loop_
_entity.id
_entity.type
_entity.pdbx_description
1 polymer ?
#
loop_
_entity_poly.entity_id
_entity_poly.type
_entity_poly.pdbx_seq_one_letter_code
_entity_poly.pdbx_strand_id
1 'polypeptide(L)'
;MLQDWGTDWEEMEPHYSSFERLAGVSGKASNVKGEHHEGGNPYEGMRSIEYPTKPMDMPYGPTLFAEAARNMGYKAFPVPSSLVSEAYTNPLGVKMGPCTYCGFCTNYGCANYSKASAITTVLPALIRKENFEARTSCEVMRVVKSPDGKQVTGVVYIDSSGDEWGATG
;
A
#
# COMPACT_ATOMS: atom_id res chain seq x y z
N MET A 1 1.85 -11.35 -25.91
CA MET A 1 3.21 -11.80 -25.56
C MET A 1 3.31 -11.67 -24.06
N LEU A 2 3.44 -12.77 -23.32
CA LEU A 2 3.69 -12.74 -21.88
C LEU A 2 5.18 -12.46 -21.73
N GLN A 3 5.54 -11.28 -21.24
CA GLN A 3 6.93 -10.91 -20.95
C GLN A 3 7.17 -10.98 -19.44
N ASP A 4 8.34 -11.49 -19.07
CA ASP A 4 8.79 -11.46 -17.69
C ASP A 4 9.11 -10.02 -17.25
N TRP A 5 8.89 -9.75 -15.97
CA TRP A 5 9.02 -8.41 -15.38
C TRP A 5 10.48 -7.97 -15.17
N GLY A 6 11.46 -8.84 -15.49
CA GLY A 6 12.88 -8.57 -15.29
C GLY A 6 13.34 -8.62 -13.83
N THR A 7 12.49 -9.12 -12.94
CA THR A 7 12.71 -9.34 -11.51
C THR A 7 12.03 -10.65 -11.11
N ASP A 8 12.38 -11.20 -9.95
CA ASP A 8 11.78 -12.42 -9.41
C ASP A 8 11.16 -12.18 -8.03
N TRP A 9 10.58 -13.24 -7.46
CA TRP A 9 9.94 -13.16 -6.15
C TRP A 9 10.94 -12.90 -5.03
N GLU A 10 12.16 -13.43 -5.11
CA GLU A 10 13.18 -13.28 -4.05
C GLU A 10 13.64 -11.82 -3.97
N GLU A 11 13.77 -11.15 -5.11
CA GLU A 11 14.06 -9.72 -5.19
C GLU A 11 12.88 -8.87 -4.68
N MET A 12 11.64 -9.23 -5.04
CA MET A 12 10.46 -8.40 -4.75
C MET A 12 9.88 -8.58 -3.34
N GLU A 13 10.00 -9.77 -2.74
CA GLU A 13 9.37 -10.09 -1.45
C GLU A 13 9.75 -9.11 -0.32
N PRO A 14 11.03 -8.72 -0.14
CA PRO A 14 11.39 -7.77 0.91
C PRO A 14 10.70 -6.41 0.75
N HIS A 15 10.46 -5.98 -0.49
CA HIS A 15 9.78 -4.72 -0.80
C HIS A 15 8.27 -4.82 -0.54
N TYR A 16 7.63 -5.92 -0.92
CA TYR A 16 6.23 -6.20 -0.56
C TYR A 16 6.04 -6.23 0.96
N SER A 17 6.89 -6.98 1.65
CA SER A 17 6.89 -7.14 3.10
C SER A 17 7.08 -5.81 3.84
N SER A 18 7.95 -4.94 3.32
CA SER A 18 8.14 -3.57 3.84
C SER A 18 6.92 -2.69 3.59
N PHE A 19 6.36 -2.71 2.37
CA PHE A 19 5.17 -1.94 2.02
C PHE A 19 3.96 -2.35 2.84
N GLU A 20 3.73 -3.64 3.04
CA GLU A 20 2.59 -4.15 3.81
C GLU A 20 2.62 -3.65 5.25
N ARG A 21 3.80 -3.60 5.88
CA ARG A 21 3.99 -3.00 7.22
C ARG A 21 3.78 -1.50 7.21
N LEU A 22 4.28 -0.80 6.20
CA LEU A 22 4.06 0.63 6.06
C LEU A 22 2.56 0.97 5.92
N ALA A 23 1.85 0.16 5.14
CA ALA A 23 0.43 0.35 4.83
C ALA A 23 -0.51 -0.27 5.86
N GLY A 24 -0.03 -1.13 6.77
CA GLY A 24 -0.88 -1.86 7.71
C GLY A 24 -1.82 -2.86 7.00
N VAL A 25 -1.26 -3.73 6.16
CA VAL A 25 -2.04 -4.71 5.41
C VAL A 25 -2.54 -5.84 6.32
N SER A 26 -3.85 -6.06 6.31
CA SER A 26 -4.52 -7.18 6.99
C SER A 26 -4.58 -8.38 6.06
N GLY A 27 -4.03 -9.52 6.50
CA GLY A 27 -3.99 -10.71 5.67
C GLY A 27 -3.55 -11.96 6.43
N LYS A 28 -3.47 -13.07 5.69
CA LYS A 28 -2.93 -14.33 6.18
C LYS A 28 -2.04 -14.92 5.09
N ALA A 29 -0.78 -15.16 5.42
CA ALA A 29 0.15 -15.86 4.55
C ALA A 29 -0.09 -17.37 4.62
N SER A 30 -0.06 -18.03 3.47
CA SER A 30 -0.10 -19.49 3.35
C SER A 30 1.28 -20.13 3.21
N ASN A 31 2.34 -19.34 3.04
CA ASN A 31 3.72 -19.82 2.96
C ASN A 31 4.67 -18.83 3.64
N VAL A 32 5.09 -19.16 4.87
CA VAL A 32 6.07 -18.36 5.61
C VAL A 32 7.31 -19.21 5.84
N LYS A 33 8.44 -18.80 5.26
CA LYS A 33 9.73 -19.52 5.34
C LYS A 33 9.63 -21.00 4.94
N GLY A 34 8.78 -21.32 3.96
CA GLY A 34 8.53 -22.68 3.49
C GLY A 34 7.54 -23.48 4.34
N GLU A 35 7.06 -22.92 5.45
CA GLU A 35 5.98 -23.52 6.24
C GLU A 35 4.62 -23.13 5.64
N HIS A 36 3.83 -24.14 5.30
CA HIS A 36 2.52 -23.94 4.69
C HIS A 36 1.40 -23.85 5.73
N HIS A 37 0.55 -22.84 5.58
CA HIS A 37 -0.60 -22.60 6.45
C HIS A 37 -1.90 -22.49 5.65
N GLU A 38 -3.00 -22.99 6.22
CA GLU A 38 -4.33 -22.77 5.65
C GLU A 38 -4.84 -21.34 5.91
N GLY A 39 -5.81 -20.93 5.09
CA GLY A 39 -6.50 -19.65 5.25
C GLY A 39 -5.84 -18.46 4.55
N GLY A 40 -4.65 -18.63 3.96
CA GLY A 40 -4.00 -17.66 3.07
C GLY A 40 -4.13 -17.99 1.59
N ASN A 41 -3.44 -17.25 0.73
CA ASN A 41 -3.45 -17.50 -0.72
C ASN A 41 -2.49 -18.65 -1.07
N PRO A 42 -2.96 -19.87 -1.38
CA PRO A 42 -2.07 -21.02 -1.59
C PRO A 42 -1.15 -20.89 -2.80
N TYR A 43 -1.34 -19.86 -3.63
CA TYR A 43 -0.54 -19.56 -4.81
C TYR A 43 0.45 -18.41 -4.58
N GLU A 44 0.57 -17.88 -3.36
CA GLU A 44 1.55 -16.84 -3.05
C GLU A 44 2.97 -17.42 -2.96
N GLY A 45 3.97 -16.59 -3.30
CA GLY A 45 5.38 -16.95 -3.14
C GLY A 45 5.77 -17.07 -1.66
N MET A 46 6.94 -17.65 -1.40
CA MET A 46 7.44 -17.82 -0.03
C MET A 46 7.71 -16.46 0.64
N ARG A 47 7.07 -16.22 1.77
CA ARG A 47 7.24 -14.97 2.51
C ARG A 47 8.27 -15.15 3.62
N SER A 48 9.07 -14.12 3.88
CA SER A 48 10.02 -14.09 4.98
C SER A 48 9.31 -13.94 6.33
N ILE A 49 8.09 -13.38 6.33
CA ILE A 49 7.32 -13.07 7.54
C ILE A 49 5.82 -12.93 7.23
N GLU A 50 4.99 -13.14 8.25
CA GLU A 50 3.54 -12.95 8.22
C GLU A 50 3.14 -11.49 7.95
N TYR A 51 1.87 -11.28 7.54
CA TYR A 51 1.23 -9.96 7.46
C TYR A 51 1.28 -9.23 8.81
N PRO A 52 1.30 -7.89 8.83
CA PRO A 52 1.38 -7.13 10.08
C PRO A 52 0.14 -7.24 10.96
N THR A 53 -1.02 -7.56 10.39
CA THR A 53 -2.29 -7.74 11.12
C THR A 53 -3.10 -8.88 10.49
N LYS A 54 -4.00 -9.49 11.28
CA LYS A 54 -4.83 -10.62 10.83
C LYS A 54 -5.81 -10.22 9.70
N PRO A 55 -6.41 -11.17 8.96
CA PRO A 55 -7.43 -10.84 7.95
C PRO A 55 -8.61 -10.05 8.51
N MET A 56 -9.25 -9.28 7.63
CA MET A 56 -10.54 -8.63 7.93
C MET A 56 -11.63 -9.69 8.23
N ASP A 57 -12.59 -9.34 9.07
CA ASP A 57 -13.78 -10.17 9.25
C ASP A 57 -14.59 -10.16 7.94
N MET A 58 -14.89 -11.36 7.44
CA MET A 58 -15.56 -11.51 6.16
C MET A 58 -17.06 -11.23 6.31
N PRO A 59 -17.64 -10.30 5.51
CA PRO A 59 -19.08 -10.12 5.47
C PRO A 59 -19.79 -11.39 4.97
N TYR A 60 -21.10 -11.47 5.23
CA TYR A 60 -21.89 -12.66 4.94
C TYR A 60 -21.83 -13.11 3.46
N GLY A 61 -21.96 -12.17 2.52
CA GLY A 61 -21.94 -12.48 1.07
C GLY A 61 -20.65 -13.16 0.61
N PRO A 62 -19.46 -12.55 0.83
CA PRO A 62 -18.18 -13.20 0.56
C PRO A 62 -17.98 -14.54 1.29
N THR A 63 -18.48 -14.69 2.53
CA THR A 63 -18.41 -15.96 3.27
C THR A 63 -19.21 -17.06 2.57
N LEU A 64 -20.44 -16.77 2.15
CA LEU A 64 -21.29 -17.71 1.40
C LEU A 64 -20.66 -18.10 0.06
N PHE A 65 -20.07 -17.13 -0.65
CA PHE A 65 -19.37 -17.38 -1.91
C PHE A 65 -18.14 -18.28 -1.70
N ALA A 66 -17.33 -18.00 -0.67
CA ALA A 66 -16.16 -18.80 -0.34
C ALA A 66 -16.54 -20.24 0.02
N GLU A 67 -17.67 -20.44 0.71
CA GLU A 67 -18.20 -21.78 1.00
C GLU A 67 -18.61 -22.53 -0.27
N ALA A 68 -19.39 -21.91 -1.16
CA ALA A 68 -19.78 -22.50 -2.43
C ALA A 68 -18.54 -22.89 -3.28
N ALA A 69 -17.54 -22.00 -3.35
CA ALA A 69 -16.30 -22.26 -4.04
C ALA A 69 -15.53 -23.46 -3.45
N ARG A 70 -15.44 -23.55 -2.11
CA ARG A 70 -14.83 -24.70 -1.42
C ARG A 70 -15.58 -26.01 -1.71
N ASN A 71 -16.91 -25.99 -1.73
CA ASN A 71 -17.73 -27.17 -2.05
C ASN A 71 -17.53 -27.67 -3.49
N MET A 72 -17.12 -26.78 -4.40
CA MET A 72 -16.73 -27.12 -5.78
C MET A 72 -15.26 -27.55 -5.91
N GLY A 73 -14.50 -27.59 -4.81
CA GLY A 73 -13.08 -27.95 -4.81
C GLY A 73 -12.11 -26.79 -5.05
N TYR A 74 -12.58 -25.55 -5.16
CA TYR A 74 -11.71 -24.38 -5.29
C TYR A 74 -11.11 -23.96 -3.95
N LYS A 75 -9.99 -23.22 -4.01
CA LYS A 75 -9.25 -22.73 -2.85
C LYS A 75 -9.58 -21.26 -2.58
N ALA A 76 -10.74 -21.00 -1.99
CA ALA A 76 -11.12 -19.64 -1.58
C ALA A 76 -10.35 -19.19 -0.32
N PHE A 77 -9.85 -17.95 -0.34
CA PHE A 77 -9.11 -17.32 0.76
C PHE A 77 -9.51 -15.85 0.92
N PRO A 78 -9.36 -15.25 2.12
CA PRO A 78 -9.53 -13.81 2.31
C PRO A 78 -8.45 -13.03 1.55
N VAL A 79 -8.86 -12.12 0.69
CA VAL A 79 -7.92 -11.25 -0.03
C VAL A 79 -7.27 -10.28 0.96
N PRO A 80 -5.92 -10.17 1.00
CA PRO A 80 -5.24 -9.18 1.81
C PRO A 80 -5.75 -7.76 1.52
N SER A 81 -5.98 -6.97 2.55
CA SER A 81 -6.57 -5.64 2.43
C SER A 81 -5.69 -4.60 3.12
N SER A 82 -5.44 -3.47 2.47
CA SER A 82 -4.81 -2.29 3.09
C SER A 82 -5.80 -1.50 3.97
N LEU A 83 -6.60 -2.24 4.74
CA LEU A 83 -7.44 -1.81 5.84
C LEU A 83 -6.90 -2.53 7.08
N VAL A 84 -6.56 -1.82 8.15
CA VAL A 84 -6.13 -2.49 9.39
C VAL A 84 -7.32 -3.13 10.10
N SER A 85 -7.19 -4.41 10.46
CA SER A 85 -8.22 -5.19 11.17
C SER A 85 -8.18 -4.97 12.68
N GLU A 86 -7.04 -4.54 13.20
CA GLU A 86 -6.77 -4.27 14.60
C GLU A 86 -5.96 -2.97 14.76
N ALA A 87 -5.82 -2.49 16.00
CA ALA A 87 -5.00 -1.31 16.26
C ALA A 87 -3.54 -1.60 15.89
N TYR A 88 -2.96 -0.76 15.03
CA TYR A 88 -1.63 -0.99 14.48
C TYR A 88 -0.82 0.31 14.49
N THR A 89 0.50 0.21 14.69
CA THR A 89 1.42 1.33 14.52
C THR A 89 2.46 0.93 13.48
N ASN A 90 2.51 1.68 12.38
CA ASN A 90 3.42 1.37 11.28
C ASN A 90 4.88 1.72 11.62
N PRO A 91 5.86 1.30 10.80
CA PRO A 91 7.28 1.59 11.03
C PRO A 91 7.66 3.07 11.10
N LEU A 92 6.80 3.98 10.61
CA LEU A 92 7.00 5.44 10.71
C LEU A 92 6.41 6.03 12.02
N GLY A 93 5.89 5.19 12.92
CA GLY A 93 5.26 5.61 14.17
C GLY A 93 3.84 6.13 14.01
N VAL A 94 3.22 5.93 12.84
CA VAL A 94 1.84 6.37 12.57
C VAL A 94 0.86 5.34 13.12
N LYS A 95 -0.03 5.80 14.01
CA LYS A 95 -1.08 4.97 14.62
C LYS A 95 -2.29 4.86 13.69
N MET A 96 -2.77 3.64 13.52
CA MET A 96 -3.91 3.28 12.68
C MET A 96 -4.97 2.57 13.53
N GLY A 97 -6.22 3.04 13.44
CA GLY A 97 -7.35 2.44 14.15
C GLY A 97 -8.01 1.33 13.33
N PRO A 98 -8.56 0.28 13.96
CA PRO A 98 -9.23 -0.82 13.26
C PRO A 98 -10.39 -0.33 12.39
N CYS A 99 -10.58 -0.97 11.24
CA CYS A 99 -11.68 -0.65 10.33
C CYS A 99 -13.04 -0.83 11.00
N THR A 100 -13.93 0.15 10.83
CA THR A 100 -15.30 0.15 11.38
C THR A 100 -16.35 -0.30 10.37
N TYR A 101 -15.93 -0.81 9.20
CA TYR A 101 -16.81 -1.30 8.13
C TYR A 101 -17.85 -0.26 7.65
N CYS A 102 -17.46 1.02 7.59
CA CYS A 102 -18.37 2.12 7.25
C CYS A 102 -18.86 2.17 5.79
N GLY A 103 -18.28 1.37 4.88
CA GLY A 103 -18.74 1.24 3.49
C GLY A 103 -18.26 2.32 2.49
N PHE A 104 -17.46 3.31 2.90
CA PHE A 104 -17.05 4.44 2.03
C PHE A 104 -15.70 4.26 1.32
N CYS A 105 -15.14 3.05 1.27
CA CYS A 105 -13.75 2.83 0.87
C CYS A 105 -13.44 3.18 -0.60
N THR A 106 -14.39 3.04 -1.53
CA THR A 106 -14.07 3.10 -2.97
C THR A 106 -13.71 4.51 -3.45
N ASN A 107 -14.40 5.54 -2.99
CA ASN A 107 -14.29 6.90 -3.55
C ASN A 107 -13.92 7.98 -2.53
N TYR A 108 -13.70 7.61 -1.27
CA TYR A 108 -13.47 8.57 -0.19
C TYR A 108 -12.22 8.24 0.63
N GLY A 109 -11.64 9.29 1.22
CA GLY A 109 -10.64 9.15 2.27
C GLY A 109 -11.26 8.47 3.49
N CYS A 110 -10.45 7.70 4.22
CA CYS A 110 -10.91 7.06 5.45
C CYS A 110 -10.83 8.04 6.62
N ALA A 111 -11.99 8.47 7.13
CA ALA A 111 -12.06 9.34 8.30
C ALA A 111 -11.52 8.70 9.59
N ASN A 112 -11.43 7.37 9.64
CA ASN A 112 -10.95 6.62 10.81
C ASN A 112 -9.47 6.22 10.73
N TYR A 113 -8.74 6.68 9.69
CA TYR A 113 -7.32 6.33 9.47
C TYR A 113 -7.04 4.82 9.34
N SER A 114 -8.07 4.01 9.10
CA SER A 114 -7.94 2.55 8.96
C SER A 114 -7.50 2.13 7.56
N LYS A 115 -7.88 2.89 6.53
CA LYS A 115 -7.49 2.63 5.14
C LYS A 115 -6.14 3.27 4.85
N ALA A 116 -5.24 2.47 4.30
CA ALA A 116 -3.94 2.95 3.87
C ALA A 116 -4.06 3.95 2.71
N SER A 117 -3.32 5.04 2.84
CA SER A 117 -3.03 6.01 1.79
C SER A 117 -1.80 6.80 2.22
N ALA A 118 -1.07 7.41 1.29
CA ALA A 118 0.05 8.28 1.68
C ALA A 118 -0.39 9.38 2.67
N ILE A 119 -1.64 9.87 2.57
CA ILE A 119 -2.24 10.84 3.49
C ILE A 119 -2.34 10.31 4.92
N THR A 120 -2.68 9.03 5.09
CA THR A 120 -2.92 8.42 6.41
C THR A 120 -1.71 7.71 6.99
N THR A 121 -0.80 7.18 6.17
CA THR A 121 0.31 6.31 6.64
C THR A 121 1.70 6.92 6.51
N VAL A 122 1.89 7.95 5.68
CA VAL A 122 3.23 8.51 5.39
C VAL A 122 3.32 10.00 5.71
N LEU A 123 2.41 10.81 5.16
CA LEU A 123 2.40 12.26 5.35
C LEU A 123 2.41 12.70 6.82
N PRO A 124 1.70 12.05 7.77
CA PRO A 124 1.74 12.46 9.18
C PRO A 124 3.14 12.39 9.82
N ALA A 125 4.03 11.55 9.28
CA ALA A 125 5.43 11.48 9.69
C ALA A 125 6.30 12.47 8.92
N LEU A 126 6.08 12.64 7.60
CA LEU A 126 6.90 13.52 6.76
C LEU A 126 6.72 15.00 7.06
N ILE A 127 5.49 15.47 7.30
CA ILE A 127 5.21 16.90 7.58
C ILE A 127 5.88 17.41 8.86
N ARG A 128 6.43 16.51 9.70
CA ARG A 128 7.15 16.85 10.92
C ARG A 128 8.66 17.05 10.70
N LYS A 129 9.16 16.73 9.50
CA LYS A 129 10.58 16.87 9.18
C LYS A 129 10.86 18.30 8.71
N GLU A 130 11.92 18.91 9.24
CA GLU A 130 12.33 20.28 8.89
C GLU A 130 12.73 20.44 7.43
N ASN A 131 13.14 19.35 6.78
CA ASN A 131 13.59 19.32 5.39
C ASN A 131 12.52 18.82 4.41
N PHE A 132 11.24 18.90 4.77
CA PHE A 132 10.13 18.47 3.94
C PHE A 132 9.15 19.61 3.68
N GLU A 133 8.77 19.79 2.42
CA GLU A 133 7.73 20.72 1.98
C GLU A 133 6.72 19.97 1.10
N ALA A 134 5.43 20.19 1.34
CA ALA A 134 4.34 19.70 0.49
C ALA A 134 3.64 20.89 -0.19
N ARG A 135 3.84 21.04 -1.50
CA ARG A 135 3.15 22.03 -2.32
C ARG A 135 1.94 21.39 -3.00
N THR A 136 0.76 21.92 -2.73
CA THR A 136 -0.49 21.47 -3.37
C THR A 136 -0.86 22.43 -4.50
N SER A 137 -1.77 22.00 -5.39
CA SER A 137 -2.20 22.80 -6.54
C SER A 137 -1.04 23.24 -7.44
N CYS A 138 -0.03 22.38 -7.59
CA CYS A 138 1.15 22.60 -8.43
C CYS A 138 1.23 21.48 -9.46
N GLU A 139 1.08 21.79 -10.74
CA GLU A 139 1.19 20.83 -11.84
C GLU A 139 2.56 20.96 -12.51
N VAL A 140 3.35 19.88 -12.49
CA VAL A 140 4.69 19.86 -13.09
C VAL A 140 4.56 19.83 -14.61
N MET A 141 5.12 20.85 -15.27
CA MET A 141 5.07 21.03 -16.73
C MET A 141 6.35 20.57 -17.43
N ARG A 142 7.50 20.71 -16.77
CA ARG A 142 8.81 20.37 -17.37
C ARG A 142 9.82 19.94 -16.32
N VAL A 143 10.67 18.99 -16.70
CA VAL A 143 11.88 18.62 -15.96
C VAL A 143 13.08 19.42 -16.47
N VAL A 144 13.84 20.02 -15.55
CA VAL A 144 15.07 20.77 -15.85
C VAL A 144 16.28 19.85 -15.67
N LYS A 145 17.18 19.87 -16.65
CA LYS A 145 18.40 19.05 -16.66
C LYS A 145 19.66 19.91 -16.50
N SER A 146 20.74 19.29 -16.02
CA SER A 146 22.08 19.85 -16.06
C SER A 146 22.52 20.17 -17.50
N PRO A 147 23.51 21.08 -17.70
CA PRO A 147 23.99 21.43 -19.04
C PRO A 147 24.51 20.24 -19.86
N ASP A 148 25.05 19.21 -19.20
CA ASP A 148 25.51 17.97 -19.84
C ASP A 148 24.39 16.94 -20.10
N GLY A 149 23.15 17.25 -19.67
CA GLY A 149 21.96 16.42 -19.86
C GLY A 149 21.89 15.16 -19.00
N LYS A 150 22.86 14.93 -18.10
CA LYS A 150 22.98 13.68 -17.34
C LYS A 150 22.20 13.65 -16.03
N GLN A 151 21.86 14.80 -15.46
CA GLN A 151 21.16 14.90 -14.18
C GLN A 151 19.92 15.77 -14.29
N VAL A 152 18.92 15.45 -13.48
CA VAL A 152 17.76 16.33 -13.25
C VAL A 152 18.12 17.27 -12.10
N THR A 153 17.97 18.58 -12.33
CA THR A 153 18.32 19.63 -11.38
C THR A 153 17.11 20.35 -10.81
N GLY A 154 15.92 20.13 -11.38
CA GLY A 154 14.69 20.73 -10.90
C GLY A 154 13.49 20.44 -11.78
N VAL A 155 12.38 21.07 -11.45
CA VAL A 155 11.14 21.05 -12.21
C VAL A 155 10.57 22.46 -12.36
N VAL A 156 9.83 22.66 -13.44
CA VAL A 156 9.00 23.84 -13.65
C VAL A 156 7.55 23.41 -13.49
N TYR A 157 6.79 24.14 -12.67
CA TYR A 157 5.39 23.85 -12.39
C TYR A 157 4.53 25.11 -12.52
N ILE A 158 3.24 24.90 -12.79
CA ILE A 158 2.22 25.94 -12.76
C ILE A 158 1.39 25.77 -11.49
N ASP A 159 1.10 26.87 -10.80
CA ASP A 159 0.25 26.87 -9.61
C ASP A 159 -1.22 27.20 -9.90
N SER A 160 -2.03 27.37 -8.86
CA SER A 160 -3.45 27.72 -9.01
C SER A 160 -3.73 29.12 -9.54
N SER A 161 -2.78 30.07 -9.52
CA SER A 161 -2.96 31.37 -10.19
C SER A 161 -2.62 31.32 -11.68
N GLY A 162 -2.04 30.22 -12.15
CA GLY A 162 -1.56 30.07 -13.52
C GLY A 162 -0.13 30.60 -13.71
N ASP A 163 0.56 30.93 -12.62
CA ASP A 163 1.92 31.44 -12.66
C ASP A 163 2.92 30.28 -12.74
N GLU A 164 4.00 30.49 -13.51
CA GLU A 164 5.06 29.50 -13.70
C GLU A 164 6.19 29.70 -12.66
N TRP A 165 6.58 28.61 -12.00
CA TRP A 165 7.61 28.59 -10.97
C TRP A 165 8.66 27.52 -11.22
N GLY A 166 9.90 27.80 -10.82
CA GLY A 166 10.99 26.83 -10.78
C GLY A 166 11.20 26.29 -9.35
N ALA A 167 11.31 24.98 -9.21
CA ALA A 167 11.78 24.32 -8.00
C ALA A 167 13.07 23.55 -8.30
N THR A 168 14.14 23.87 -7.59
CA THR A 168 15.43 23.15 -7.65
C THR A 168 15.58 22.27 -6.40
N GLY A 169 16.18 21.09 -6.59
CA GLY A 169 16.54 20.19 -5.49
C GLY A 169 17.83 20.58 -4.80
#